data_AF-X8DM09-F1
#
_entry.id   AF-X8DM09-F1
#
_cell.length_a   1.000
_cell.length_b   1.000
_cell.length_c   1.000
_cell.angle_alpha   90.00
_cell.angle_beta   90.00
_cell.angle_gamma   90.00
#
_symmetry.space_group_name_H-M   'P 1'
#
loop_
_entity.id
_entity.type
_entity.pdbx_description
1 polymer ?
#
loop_
_entity_poly.entity_id
_entity_poly.type
_entity_poly.pdbx_seq_one_letter_code
_entity_poly.pdbx_strand_id
1 'polypeptide(L)'
;MSDGVLGVPPEELTRVSRLIASTAASLSAELGALDSEVSEFVGSGWHGGSASAFAQQWVKFHEGAKLVNQGLSQMSSLLVSNKDAFENRDAANAASVDAAGA
;
A
#
# COMPACT_ATOMS: atom_id res chain seq x y z
N MET A 1 -23.72 18.64 13.94
CA MET A 1 -22.64 18.42 12.96
C MET A 1 -21.59 17.65 13.72
N SER A 2 -21.38 16.36 13.41
CA SER A 2 -20.42 15.53 14.14
C SER A 2 -19.04 16.10 13.92
N ASP A 3 -18.53 16.71 14.99
CA ASP A 3 -17.22 17.32 15.10
C ASP A 3 -16.17 16.33 14.62
N GLY A 4 -15.30 16.81 13.75
CA GLY A 4 -14.41 15.96 12.98
C GLY A 4 -13.23 15.48 13.82
N VAL A 5 -13.49 14.59 14.77
CA VAL A 5 -12.47 13.87 15.52
C VAL A 5 -12.35 12.48 14.89
N LEU A 6 -11.32 12.29 14.07
CA LEU A 6 -10.74 10.95 13.99
C LEU A 6 -10.33 10.60 15.42
N GLY A 7 -10.86 9.52 15.98
CA GLY A 7 -10.36 8.97 17.26
C GLY A 7 -8.93 8.42 17.16
N VAL A 8 -8.16 8.88 16.18
CA VAL A 8 -6.82 8.41 15.82
C VAL A 8 -5.93 9.63 15.60
N PRO A 9 -4.83 9.78 16.34
CA PRO A 9 -3.91 10.90 16.18
C PRO A 9 -3.23 10.95 14.79
N PRO A 10 -2.92 12.13 14.21
CA PRO A 10 -2.25 12.26 12.91
C PRO A 10 -0.89 11.55 12.82
N GLU A 11 -0.15 11.47 13.92
CA GLU A 11 1.11 10.73 14.03
C GLU A 11 0.90 9.22 13.90
N GLU A 12 -0.23 8.70 14.39
CA GLU A 12 -0.58 7.28 14.28
C GLU A 12 -0.96 6.93 12.83
N LEU A 13 -1.71 7.80 12.15
CA LEU A 13 -1.99 7.66 10.71
C LEU A 13 -0.68 7.63 9.90
N THR A 14 0.26 8.52 10.23
CA THR A 14 1.58 8.59 9.60
C THR A 14 2.38 7.30 9.84
N ARG A 15 2.39 6.82 11.08
CA ARG A 15 3.13 5.60 11.47
C ARG A 15 2.62 4.38 10.71
N VAL A 16 1.29 4.19 10.69
CA VAL A 16 0.66 3.05 10.00
C VAL A 16 0.83 3.15 8.48
N SER A 17 0.68 4.34 7.91
CA SER A 17 0.93 4.57 6.48
C SER A 17 2.35 4.17 6.09
N ARG A 18 3.37 4.62 6.83
CA ARG A 18 4.77 4.25 6.57
C ARG A 18 5.02 2.76 6.68
N LEU A 19 4.43 2.09 7.68
CA LEU A 19 4.53 0.64 7.82
C LEU A 19 3.98 -0.05 6.56
N ILE A 20 2.75 0.30 6.16
CA ILE A 20 2.11 -0.29 4.97
C ILE A 20 2.94 -0.03 3.71
N ALA A 21 3.43 1.20 3.50
CA ALA A 21 4.30 1.55 2.37
C ALA A 21 5.58 0.72 2.36
N SER A 22 6.23 0.55 3.51
CA SER A 22 7.44 -0.26 3.62
C SER A 22 7.18 -1.73 3.31
N THR A 23 6.07 -2.29 3.79
CA THR A 23 5.66 -3.66 3.49
C THR A 23 5.37 -3.85 2.00
N ALA A 24 4.69 -2.88 1.36
CA ALA A 24 4.46 -2.91 -0.09
C ALA A 24 5.79 -2.88 -0.88
N ALA A 25 6.73 -2.01 -0.49
CA ALA A 25 8.03 -1.93 -1.14
C ALA A 25 8.82 -3.25 -1.03
N SER A 26 8.89 -3.83 0.17
CA SER A 26 9.53 -5.14 0.40
C SER A 26 8.86 -6.26 -0.41
N LEU A 27 7.52 -6.33 -0.36
CA LEU A 27 6.76 -7.32 -1.12
C LEU A 27 7.02 -7.20 -2.62
N SER A 28 7.05 -5.99 -3.16
CA SER A 28 7.33 -5.76 -4.58
C SER A 28 8.72 -6.24 -4.99
N ALA A 29 9.74 -6.01 -4.15
CA ALA A 29 11.10 -6.44 -4.41
C ALA A 29 11.23 -7.98 -4.35
N GLU A 30 10.64 -8.60 -3.32
CA GLU A 30 10.66 -10.05 -3.14
C GLU A 30 9.88 -10.78 -4.24
N LEU A 31 8.72 -10.26 -4.67
CA LEU A 31 7.95 -10.81 -5.79
C LEU A 31 8.74 -10.74 -7.10
N GLY A 32 9.47 -9.65 -7.34
CA GLY A 32 10.32 -9.51 -8.51
C GLY A 32 11.48 -10.51 -8.52
N ALA A 33 12.13 -10.72 -7.37
CA ALA A 33 13.19 -11.72 -7.23
C ALA A 33 12.64 -13.14 -7.45
N LEU A 34 11.50 -13.46 -6.84
CA LEU A 34 10.87 -14.77 -6.97
C LEU A 34 10.41 -15.04 -8.41
N ASP A 35 9.88 -14.03 -9.12
CA ASP A 35 9.49 -14.16 -10.54
C ASP A 35 10.69 -14.42 -11.45
N SER A 36 11.84 -13.81 -11.17
CA SER A 36 13.09 -14.10 -11.89
C SER A 36 13.50 -15.56 -11.69
N GLU A 37 13.59 -16.02 -10.44
CA GLU A 37 14.03 -17.37 -10.09
C GLU A 37 13.08 -18.44 -10.65
N VAL A 38 11.76 -18.23 -10.52
CA VAL A 38 10.78 -19.17 -11.04
C VAL A 38 10.76 -19.18 -12.57
N SER A 39 10.96 -18.04 -13.22
CA SER A 39 11.06 -17.98 -14.69
C SER A 39 12.29 -18.71 -15.20
N GLU A 40 13.43 -18.59 -14.52
CA GLU A 40 14.64 -19.35 -14.82
C GLU A 40 14.43 -20.86 -14.65
N PHE A 41 13.79 -21.28 -13.56
CA PHE A 41 13.45 -22.68 -13.31
C PHE A 41 12.51 -23.25 -14.37
N VAL A 42 11.43 -22.53 -14.72
CA VAL A 42 10.50 -22.94 -15.78
C VAL A 42 11.21 -22.98 -17.15
N GLY A 43 12.19 -22.10 -17.36
CA GLY A 43 13.02 -22.04 -18.57
C GLY A 43 14.17 -23.06 -18.62
N SER A 44 14.42 -23.83 -17.56
CA SER A 44 15.63 -24.66 -17.42
C SER A 44 15.65 -25.94 -18.28
N GLY A 45 14.70 -26.07 -19.22
CA GLY A 45 14.48 -27.30 -19.99
C GLY A 45 13.46 -28.26 -19.37
N TRP A 46 12.82 -27.90 -18.27
CA TRP A 46 11.69 -28.65 -17.73
C TRP A 46 10.47 -28.53 -18.66
N HIS A 47 9.87 -29.65 -19.07
CA HIS A 47 8.80 -29.66 -20.06
C HIS A 47 7.70 -30.70 -19.76
N GLY A 48 6.59 -30.61 -20.50
CA GLY A 48 5.44 -31.51 -20.36
C GLY A 48 4.31 -30.94 -19.50
N GLY A 49 3.25 -31.73 -19.30
CA GLY A 49 2.00 -31.25 -18.67
C GLY A 49 2.19 -30.65 -17.28
N SER A 50 3.06 -31.24 -16.45
CA SER A 50 3.35 -30.73 -15.10
C SER A 50 4.06 -29.38 -15.12
N ALA A 51 5.00 -29.17 -16.06
CA ALA A 51 5.67 -27.89 -16.25
C ALA A 51 4.67 -26.80 -16.65
N SER A 52 3.79 -27.11 -17.62
CA SER A 52 2.73 -26.18 -18.05
C SER A 52 1.74 -25.85 -16.93
N ALA A 53 1.33 -26.84 -16.13
CA ALA A 53 0.40 -26.63 -15.02
C ALA A 53 1.03 -25.77 -13.91
N PHE A 54 2.29 -26.02 -13.58
CA PHE A 54 3.03 -25.21 -12.63
C PHE A 54 3.18 -23.76 -13.12
N ALA A 55 3.62 -23.56 -14.36
CA ALA A 55 3.78 -22.21 -14.94
C ALA A 55 2.46 -21.42 -14.94
N GLN A 56 1.34 -22.06 -15.25
CA GLN A 56 0.02 -21.42 -15.17
C GLN A 56 -0.34 -21.02 -13.74
N GLN A 57 -0.04 -21.87 -12.75
CA GLN A 57 -0.31 -21.56 -11.36
C GLN A 57 0.61 -20.43 -10.84
N TRP A 58 1.86 -20.41 -11.31
CA TRP A 58 2.81 -19.33 -11.02
C TRP A 58 2.29 -17.98 -11.51
N VAL A 59 1.85 -17.88 -12.77
CA VAL A 59 1.30 -16.63 -13.34
C VAL A 59 0.12 -16.13 -12.49
N LYS A 60 -0.83 -17.01 -12.14
CA LYS A 60 -1.98 -16.64 -11.30
C LYS A 60 -1.57 -16.14 -9.92
N PHE A 61 -0.60 -16.79 -9.30
CA PHE A 61 -0.06 -16.36 -8.02
C PHE A 61 0.58 -14.97 -8.13
N HIS A 62 1.45 -14.77 -9.13
CA HIS A 62 2.17 -13.51 -9.31
C HIS A 62 1.22 -12.33 -9.60
N GLU A 63 0.18 -12.55 -10.40
CA GLU A 63 -0.88 -11.56 -10.65
C GLU A 63 -1.66 -11.23 -9.36
N GLY A 64 -2.07 -12.25 -8.60
CA GLY A 64 -2.75 -12.05 -7.31
C GLY A 64 -1.88 -11.28 -6.31
N ALA A 65 -0.59 -11.58 -6.24
CA ALA A 65 0.35 -10.92 -5.35
C ALA A 65 0.56 -9.44 -5.75
N LYS A 66 0.57 -9.12 -7.05
CA LYS A 66 0.56 -7.72 -7.53
C LYS A 66 -0.68 -6.96 -7.07
N LEU A 67 -1.85 -7.60 -7.07
CA LEU A 67 -3.09 -6.97 -6.56
C LEU A 67 -3.01 -6.69 -5.06
N VAL A 68 -2.44 -7.61 -4.27
CA VAL A 68 -2.19 -7.37 -2.84
C VAL A 68 -1.26 -6.16 -2.64
N ASN A 69 -0.15 -6.11 -3.39
CA ASN A 69 0.79 -4.99 -3.32
C ASN A 69 0.15 -3.64 -3.71
N GLN A 70 -0.70 -3.65 -4.73
CA GLN A 70 -1.47 -2.48 -5.14
C GLN A 70 -2.44 -2.04 -4.04
N GLY A 71 -3.13 -2.98 -3.38
CA GLY A 71 -4.02 -2.70 -2.25
C GLY A 71 -3.29 -2.07 -1.07
N LEU A 72 -2.11 -2.59 -0.69
CA LEU A 72 -1.25 -2.00 0.33
C LEU A 72 -0.89 -0.55 -0.02
N SER A 73 -0.45 -0.31 -1.26
CA SER A 73 -0.08 1.03 -1.72
C SER A 73 -1.25 2.02 -1.67
N GLN A 74 -2.46 1.57 -2.04
CA GLN A 74 -3.68 2.37 -1.93
C GLN A 74 -4.03 2.70 -0.48
N MET A 75 -3.98 1.71 0.43
CA MET A 75 -4.25 1.93 1.86
C MET A 75 -3.27 2.93 2.47
N SER A 76 -1.98 2.82 2.15
CA SER A 76 -0.96 3.78 2.58
C SER A 76 -1.30 5.21 2.13
N SER A 77 -1.70 5.37 0.86
CA SER A 77 -2.06 6.67 0.28
C SER A 77 -3.31 7.28 0.93
N LEU A 78 -4.34 6.47 1.18
CA LEU A 78 -5.57 6.92 1.85
C LEU A 78 -5.28 7.48 3.26
N LEU A 79 -4.36 6.87 4.01
CA LEU A 79 -3.97 7.35 5.34
C LEU A 79 -3.23 8.70 5.29
N VAL A 80 -2.38 8.93 4.27
CA VAL A 80 -1.70 10.22 4.05
C VAL A 80 -2.71 11.30 3.65
N SER A 81 -3.57 11.03 2.67
CA SER A 81 -4.58 11.99 2.22
C SER A 81 -5.54 12.39 3.35
N ASN A 82 -5.92 11.44 4.22
CA ASN A 82 -6.71 11.76 5.39
C ASN A 82 -5.95 12.71 6.31
N LYS A 83 -4.70 12.40 6.67
CA LYS A 83 -3.86 13.28 7.50
C LYS A 83 -3.81 14.72 6.96
N ASP A 84 -3.49 14.89 5.68
CA ASP A 84 -3.35 16.21 5.06
C ASP A 84 -4.65 17.02 5.15
N ALA A 85 -5.81 16.35 5.00
CA ALA A 85 -7.11 16.97 5.17
C ALA A 85 -7.38 17.43 6.61
N PHE A 86 -6.88 16.71 7.63
CA PHE A 86 -6.98 17.13 9.04
C PHE A 86 -6.11 18.33 9.35
N GLU A 87 -4.82 18.29 9.00
CA GLU A 87 -3.89 19.38 9.27
C GLU A 87 -4.35 20.70 8.60
N ASN A 88 -4.87 20.61 7.37
CA ASN A 88 -5.44 21.76 6.68
C ASN A 88 -6.71 22.31 7.35
N ARG A 89 -7.59 21.44 7.88
CA ARG A 89 -8.80 21.88 8.57
C ARG A 89 -8.49 22.53 9.92
N ASP A 90 -7.55 21.98 10.67
CA ASP A 90 -7.12 22.55 11.95
C ASP A 90 -6.46 23.93 11.76
N ALA A 91 -5.62 24.08 10.73
CA ALA A 91 -5.03 25.38 10.39
C ALA A 91 -6.08 26.43 9.99
N ALA A 92 -7.08 26.04 9.20
CA ALA A 92 -8.18 26.93 8.81
C ALA A 92 -9.05 27.34 10.02
N ASN A 93 -9.32 26.41 10.91
CA ASN A 93 -10.08 26.68 12.14
C ASN A 93 -9.31 27.63 13.08
N ALA A 94 -8.00 27.40 13.28
CA ALA A 94 -7.16 28.28 14.08
C ALA A 94 -7.14 29.71 13.54
N ALA A 95 -6.95 29.87 12.22
CA ALA A 95 -7.01 31.18 11.57
C ALA A 95 -8.38 31.87 11.73
N SER A 96 -9.48 31.11 11.68
CA SER A 96 -10.83 31.66 11.90
C SER A 96 -11.06 32.08 13.35
N VAL A 97 -10.52 31.36 14.33
CA VAL A 97 -10.61 31.71 15.75
C VAL A 97 -9.81 32.98 16.03
N ASP A 98 -8.58 33.07 15.50
CA ASP A 98 -7.74 34.26 15.65
C ASP A 98 -8.40 35.51 15.03
N ALA A 99 -9.02 35.37 13.86
CA ALA A 99 -9.74 36.45 13.20
C ALA A 99 -11.02 36.90 13.92
N ALA A 100 -11.69 36.00 14.64
CA ALA A 100 -12.90 36.32 15.41
C ALA A 100 -12.59 36.94 16.78
N GLY A 101 -11.35 36.79 17.28
CA GLY A 101 -10.88 37.38 18.53
C GLY A 101 -10.20 38.75 18.40
N ALA A 102 -9.96 39.22 17.17
CA ALA A 102 -9.39 40.53 16.83
C ALA A 102 -10.49 41.57 16.55
#